data_AF-A0A1Q5GA56-F1
#
_entry.id   AF-A0A1Q5GA56-F1
#
_cell.length_a   1.000
_cell.length_b   1.000
_cell.length_c   1.000
_cell.angle_alpha   90.00
_cell.angle_beta   90.00
_cell.angle_gamma   90.00
#
_symmetry.space_group_name_H-M   'P 1'
#
loop_
_entity.id
_entity.type
_entity.pdbx_description
1 polymer ?
#
loop_
_entity_poly.entity_id
_entity_poly.type
_entity_poly.pdbx_seq_one_letter_code
_entity_poly.pdbx_strand_id
1 'polypeptide(L)'
;MGSGGEVAARWRENPAQAVALVRELTAGGELTVEEVLDQAVDAAMVCGLLALARTAAASDPSTAAELCLTAAPHLVLAVTLAAPTSTE
;
A
#
# COMPACT_ATOMS: atom_id res chain seq x y z
N MET A 1 -0.69 -10.43 -8.41
CA MET A 1 -0.44 -9.66 -7.18
C MET A 1 0.48 -10.52 -6.33
N GLY A 2 1.68 -10.04 -6.00
CA GLY A 2 2.65 -10.77 -5.16
C GLY A 2 2.35 -10.62 -3.67
N SER A 3 3.18 -11.25 -2.83
CA SER A 3 3.15 -11.22 -1.36
C SER A 3 2.93 -9.81 -0.77
N GLY A 4 3.68 -8.81 -1.22
CA GLY A 4 3.51 -7.43 -0.74
C GLY A 4 2.15 -6.79 -1.10
N GLY A 5 1.56 -7.16 -2.23
CA GLY A 5 0.23 -6.65 -2.61
C GLY A 5 -0.88 -7.16 -1.69
N GLU A 6 -0.74 -8.40 -1.24
CA GLU A 6 -1.66 -9.02 -0.29
C GLU A 6 -1.51 -8.44 1.13
N VAL A 7 -0.27 -8.12 1.54
CA VAL A 7 0.01 -7.35 2.77
C VAL A 7 -0.59 -5.95 2.68
N ALA A 8 -0.38 -5.21 1.59
CA ALA A 8 -0.91 -3.86 1.41
C ALA A 8 -2.45 -3.81 1.39
N ALA A 9 -3.11 -4.85 0.85
CA ALA A 9 -4.56 -4.97 0.90
C ALA A 9 -5.05 -5.14 2.34
N ARG A 10 -4.48 -6.10 3.08
CA ARG A 10 -4.86 -6.35 4.48
C ARG A 10 -4.50 -5.20 5.40
N TRP A 11 -3.42 -4.47 5.15
CA TRP A 11 -2.99 -3.38 6.04
C TRP A 11 -4.03 -2.26 6.12
N ARG A 12 -4.73 -2.00 5.01
CA ARG A 12 -5.78 -0.98 4.95
C ARG A 12 -7.03 -1.37 5.74
N GLU A 13 -7.37 -2.65 5.74
CA GLU A 13 -8.60 -3.15 6.36
C GLU A 13 -8.37 -3.59 7.81
N ASN A 14 -7.26 -4.27 8.07
CA ASN A 14 -6.88 -4.82 9.35
C ASN A 14 -5.34 -4.91 9.48
N PRO A 15 -4.69 -3.86 10.04
CA PRO A 15 -3.24 -3.83 10.24
C PRO A 15 -2.70 -5.03 11.04
N ALA A 16 -3.46 -5.53 12.01
CA ALA A 16 -3.03 -6.67 12.82
C ALA A 16 -2.93 -7.97 11.99
N GLN A 17 -3.87 -8.20 11.08
CA GLN A 17 -3.79 -9.32 10.15
C GLN A 17 -2.66 -9.16 9.14
N ALA A 18 -2.39 -7.93 8.69
CA ALA A 18 -1.27 -7.67 7.79
C ALA A 18 0.07 -7.97 8.45
N VAL A 19 0.25 -7.58 9.73
CA VAL A 19 1.44 -7.92 10.52
C VAL A 19 1.58 -9.44 10.71
N ALA A 20 0.48 -10.14 10.97
CA ALA A 20 0.50 -11.61 11.08
C ALA A 20 0.95 -12.25 9.76
N LEU A 21 0.45 -11.75 8.62
CA LEU A 21 0.85 -12.23 7.30
C LEU A 21 2.33 -11.96 6.99
N VAL A 22 2.87 -10.79 7.35
CA VAL A 22 4.31 -10.51 7.20
C VAL A 22 5.14 -11.51 7.99
N ARG A 23 4.74 -11.83 9.23
CA ARG A 23 5.43 -12.84 10.05
C ARG A 23 5.36 -14.24 9.44
N GLU A 24 4.22 -14.61 8.85
CA GLU A 24 4.07 -15.88 8.15
C GLU A 24 4.97 -15.98 6.92
N LEU A 25 4.98 -14.95 6.08
CA LEU A 25 5.78 -14.89 4.85
C LEU A 25 7.29 -14.93 5.13
N THR A 26 7.72 -14.34 6.24
CA THR A 26 9.14 -14.28 6.64
C THR A 26 9.60 -15.48 7.47
N ALA A 27 8.68 -16.32 7.97
CA ALA A 27 9.01 -17.46 8.83
C ALA A 27 9.92 -18.50 8.14
N GLY A 28 9.82 -18.62 6.81
CA GLY A 28 10.65 -19.51 6.01
C GLY A 28 12.05 -18.96 5.69
N GLY A 29 12.32 -17.68 5.98
CA GLY A 29 13.59 -17.01 5.67
C GLY A 29 13.86 -16.75 4.19
N GLU A 30 12.92 -17.09 3.30
CA GLU A 30 13.01 -16.79 1.86
C GLU A 30 12.85 -15.29 1.57
N LEU A 31 12.08 -14.60 2.41
CA LEU A 31 11.89 -13.16 2.36
C LEU A 31 12.21 -12.54 3.71
N THR A 32 12.86 -11.38 3.71
CA THR A 32 12.99 -10.56 4.91
C THR A 32 11.75 -9.71 5.15
N VAL A 33 11.62 -9.17 6.38
CA VAL A 33 10.54 -8.21 6.69
C VAL A 33 10.65 -6.98 5.80
N GLU A 34 11.86 -6.48 5.57
CA GLU A 34 12.09 -5.33 4.69
C GLU A 34 11.66 -5.61 3.25
N GLU A 35 11.99 -6.77 2.69
CA GLU A 35 11.58 -7.15 1.33
C GLU A 35 10.06 -7.23 1.19
N VAL A 36 9.36 -7.79 2.19
CA VAL A 36 7.89 -7.86 2.16
C VAL A 36 7.27 -6.46 2.29
N LEU A 37 7.82 -5.60 3.13
CA LEU A 37 7.33 -4.23 3.31
C LEU A 37 7.60 -3.37 2.07
N ASP A 38 8.75 -3.50 1.43
CA ASP A 38 9.10 -2.81 0.19
C ASP A 38 8.14 -3.18 -0.95
N GLN A 39 7.87 -4.48 -1.13
CA GLN A 39 6.84 -4.95 -2.06
C GLN A 39 5.44 -4.41 -1.74
N ALA A 40 5.12 -4.21 -0.46
CA ALA A 40 3.84 -3.64 -0.03
C ALA A 40 3.77 -2.12 -0.29
N VAL A 41 4.88 -1.40 -0.12
CA VAL A 41 5.02 0.01 -0.52
C VAL A 41 4.79 0.16 -2.02
N ASP A 42 5.47 -0.65 -2.83
CA ASP A 42 5.32 -0.65 -4.29
C ASP A 42 3.87 -0.91 -4.70
N ALA A 43 3.23 -1.93 -4.11
CA ALA A 43 1.84 -2.25 -4.41
C ALA A 43 0.88 -1.11 -4.03
N ALA A 44 1.08 -0.47 -2.87
CA ALA A 44 0.29 0.67 -2.43
C ALA A 44 0.50 1.89 -3.36
N MET A 45 1.74 2.17 -3.76
CA MET A 45 2.07 3.22 -4.73
C MET A 45 1.41 2.98 -6.09
N VAL A 46 1.52 1.78 -6.64
CA VAL A 46 0.88 1.43 -7.92
C VAL A 46 -0.63 1.61 -7.84
N CYS A 47 -1.28 1.19 -6.76
CA CYS A 47 -2.73 1.39 -6.59
C CYS A 47 -3.10 2.87 -6.54
N GLY A 48 -2.35 3.69 -5.78
CA GLY A 48 -2.56 5.12 -5.70
C GLY A 48 -2.37 5.83 -7.04
N LEU A 49 -1.31 5.48 -7.77
CA LEU A 49 -1.02 6.04 -9.09
C LEU A 49 -2.05 5.63 -10.13
N LEU A 50 -2.54 4.38 -10.11
CA LEU A 50 -3.62 3.94 -11.01
C LEU A 50 -4.94 4.65 -10.72
N ALA A 51 -5.24 4.91 -9.44
CA ALA A 51 -6.40 5.73 -9.07
C ALA A 51 -6.25 7.18 -9.55
N LEU A 52 -5.06 7.78 -9.40
CA LEU A 52 -4.76 9.12 -9.91
C LEU A 52 -4.75 9.19 -11.44
N ALA A 53 -4.27 8.17 -12.14
CA ALA A 53 -4.22 8.18 -13.61
C ALA A 53 -5.62 8.36 -14.23
N ARG A 54 -6.68 7.95 -13.52
CA ARG A 54 -8.07 8.16 -13.94
C ARG A 54 -8.48 9.63 -13.92
N THR A 55 -7.83 10.47 -13.12
CA THR A 55 -8.10 11.92 -13.05
C THR A 55 -7.79 12.61 -14.38
N ALA A 56 -6.75 12.16 -15.10
CA ALA A 56 -6.38 12.73 -16.39
C ALA A 56 -7.45 12.53 -17.47
N ALA A 57 -8.33 11.55 -17.29
CA ALA A 57 -9.47 11.29 -18.16
C ALA A 57 -10.77 11.98 -17.70
N ALA A 58 -10.78 12.60 -16.51
CA ALA A 58 -11.98 13.25 -15.96
C ALA A 58 -12.10 14.68 -16.51
N SER A 59 -13.19 14.96 -17.24
CA SER A 59 -13.48 16.30 -17.74
C SER A 59 -14.15 17.20 -16.70
N ASP A 60 -14.77 16.59 -15.68
CA ASP A 60 -15.44 17.30 -14.59
C ASP A 60 -14.52 17.44 -13.36
N PRO A 61 -14.28 18.67 -12.86
CA PRO A 61 -13.42 18.90 -11.70
C PRO A 61 -13.86 18.19 -10.43
N SER A 62 -15.16 18.00 -10.20
CA SER A 62 -15.66 17.31 -8.99
C SER A 62 -15.35 15.82 -9.04
N THR A 63 -15.50 15.20 -10.21
CA THR A 63 -15.11 13.82 -10.47
C THR A 63 -13.60 13.62 -10.33
N ALA A 64 -12.79 14.57 -10.82
CA ALA A 64 -11.35 14.55 -10.62
C ALA A 64 -10.97 14.61 -9.13
N ALA A 65 -11.66 15.45 -8.34
CA ALA A 65 -11.45 15.54 -6.90
C ALA A 65 -11.78 14.22 -6.17
N GLU A 66 -12.91 13.59 -6.47
CA GLU A 66 -13.29 12.28 -5.90
C GLU A 66 -12.27 11.17 -6.24
N LEU A 67 -11.72 11.18 -7.46
CA LEU A 67 -10.67 10.26 -7.87
C LEU A 67 -9.35 10.51 -7.11
N CYS A 68 -9.00 11.77 -6.85
CA CYS A 68 -7.88 12.12 -5.97
C CYS A 68 -8.12 11.62 -4.54
N LEU A 69 -9.33 11.79 -4.00
CA LEU A 69 -9.69 11.28 -2.68
C LEU A 69 -9.63 9.75 -2.63
N THR A 70 -9.99 9.06 -3.70
CA THR A 70 -9.87 7.60 -3.83
C THR A 70 -8.40 7.14 -3.79
N ALA A 71 -7.48 7.93 -4.36
CA ALA A 71 -6.05 7.61 -4.34
C ALA A 71 -5.39 7.84 -2.98
N ALA A 72 -5.87 8.82 -2.20
CA ALA A 72 -5.22 9.27 -0.97
C ALA A 72 -4.94 8.14 0.05
N PRO A 73 -5.86 7.22 0.36
CA PRO A 73 -5.60 6.12 1.29
C PRO A 73 -4.45 5.20 0.86
N HIS A 74 -4.24 5.01 -0.45
CA HIS A 74 -3.14 4.20 -0.97
C HIS A 74 -1.78 4.89 -0.79
N LEU A 75 -1.73 6.20 -1.03
CA LEU A 75 -0.52 7.00 -0.85
C LEU A 75 -0.15 7.14 0.62
N VAL A 76 -1.13 7.35 1.50
CA VAL A 76 -0.92 7.37 2.96
C VAL A 76 -0.38 6.02 3.44
N LEU A 77 -0.91 4.90 2.94
CA LEU A 77 -0.40 3.57 3.27
C LEU A 77 1.05 3.39 2.82
N ALA A 78 1.39 3.77 1.58
CA ALA A 78 2.76 3.68 1.08
C ALA A 78 3.74 4.47 1.96
N VAL A 79 3.39 5.70 2.34
CA VAL A 79 4.20 6.52 3.25
C VAL A 79 4.31 5.89 4.64
N THR A 80 3.23 5.32 5.16
CA THR A 80 3.22 4.68 6.49
C THR A 80 4.13 3.46 6.53
N LEU A 81 4.15 2.66 5.46
CA LEU A 81 5.00 1.48 5.33
C LEU A 81 6.47 1.83 5.07
N ALA A 82 6.73 2.92 4.34
CA ALA A 82 8.08 3.39 4.04
C ALA A 82 8.69 4.26 5.16
N ALA A 83 7.87 4.77 6.09
CA ALA A 83 8.35 5.53 7.22
C ALA A 83 9.28 4.64 8.06
N PRO A 84 10.46 5.14 8.48
CA PRO A 84 11.31 4.40 9.39
C PRO A 84 10.49 4.10 10.65
N THR A 85 10.44 2.83 11.04
CA THR A 85 9.94 2.47 12.36
C THR A 85 10.84 3.18 13.35
N SER A 86 10.41 4.30 13.92
CA SER A 86 11.14 4.97 15.00
C SER A 86 11.36 3.94 16.09
N THR A 87 12.57 3.39 16.14
CA THR A 87 13.12 2.71 17.30
C THR A 87 13.32 3.79 18.35
N GLU A 88 12.32 3.98 19.20
CA GLU A 88 12.52 4.40 20.59
C GLU A 88 12.68 3.17 21.48
#